data_AF-A0A923B3V8-F1
#
_entry.id   AF-A0A923B3V8-F1
#
_cell.length_a   1.000
_cell.length_b   1.000
_cell.length_c   1.000
_cell.angle_alpha   90.00
_cell.angle_beta   90.00
_cell.angle_gamma   90.00
#
_symmetry.space_group_name_H-M   'P 1'
#
loop_
_entity.id
_entity.type
_entity.pdbx_description
1 polymer ?
#
loop_
_entity_poly.entity_id
_entity_poly.type
_entity_poly.pdbx_seq_one_letter_code
_entity_poly.pdbx_strand_id
1 'polypeptide(L)'
;MVTFWGSDSVLIQQQRANRIAIEIANLRGRVERVKIEASIDNSEVPTSTIDTEEFPGRYFEHHVNVLLGSNSDLDFLTFLATENDARLSQNIRRRRADGQSERFLTQRVFRNGRYIARTKLTGLLDQLADANIQILDIEEEYVLYDSHIMLDSGWLEPKGEMKQ
;
A
#
# COMPACT_ATOMS: atom_id res chain seq x y z
N MET A 1 11.15 10.80 -0.08
CA MET A 1 10.66 9.91 -1.14
C MET A 1 10.89 10.61 -2.46
N VAL A 2 11.42 9.90 -3.46
CA VAL A 2 11.58 10.42 -4.83
C VAL A 2 10.91 9.40 -5.75
N THR A 3 10.03 9.86 -6.62
CA THR A 3 9.25 9.01 -7.52
C THR A 3 9.63 9.32 -8.96
N PHE A 4 9.83 8.27 -9.76
CA PHE A 4 10.11 8.38 -11.19
C PHE A 4 9.14 7.48 -11.95
N TRP A 5 8.67 7.98 -13.10
CA TRP A 5 7.78 7.24 -13.98
C TRP A 5 8.57 6.57 -15.10
N GLY A 6 8.08 5.41 -15.56
CA GLY A 6 8.63 4.63 -16.66
C GLY A 6 7.65 3.58 -17.14
N SER A 7 7.85 3.08 -18.36
CA SER A 7 6.99 2.08 -18.99
C SER A 7 7.76 0.84 -19.48
N ASP A 8 9.07 0.79 -19.24
CA ASP A 8 9.91 -0.37 -19.56
C ASP A 8 9.75 -1.49 -18.52
N SER A 9 10.30 -2.66 -18.83
CA SER A 9 10.25 -3.85 -17.96
C SER A 9 10.78 -3.59 -16.55
N VAL A 10 10.32 -4.39 -15.59
CA VAL A 10 10.79 -4.34 -14.19
C VAL A 10 12.32 -4.36 -14.08
N LEU A 11 13.01 -5.14 -14.92
CA LEU A 11 14.47 -5.23 -14.93
C LEU A 11 15.12 -3.89 -15.30
N ILE A 12 14.59 -3.19 -16.30
CA ILE A 12 15.09 -1.86 -16.70
C ILE A 12 14.83 -0.84 -15.61
N GLN A 13 13.65 -0.89 -14.96
CA GLN A 13 13.36 0.00 -13.83
C GLN A 13 14.26 -0.29 -12.62
N GLN A 14 14.60 -1.55 -12.33
CA GLN A 14 15.57 -1.90 -11.27
C GLN A 14 16.96 -1.35 -11.59
N GLN A 15 17.44 -1.49 -12.83
CA GLN A 15 18.73 -0.91 -13.24
C GLN A 15 18.74 0.61 -13.14
N ARG A 16 17.62 1.28 -13.46
CA ARG A 16 17.47 2.72 -13.27
C ARG A 16 17.50 3.11 -11.80
N ALA A 17 16.74 2.41 -10.95
CA ALA A 17 16.73 2.64 -9.51
C ALA A 17 18.12 2.47 -8.89
N ASN A 18 18.87 1.45 -9.31
CA ASN A 18 20.25 1.23 -8.86
C ASN A 18 21.19 2.38 -9.26
N ARG A 19 21.07 2.92 -10.48
CA ARG A 19 21.85 4.10 -10.90
C ARG A 19 21.55 5.31 -10.02
N ILE A 20 20.27 5.57 -9.76
CA ILE A 20 19.83 6.67 -8.90
C ILE A 20 20.32 6.46 -7.46
N ALA A 21 20.30 5.23 -6.95
CA ALA A 21 20.80 4.92 -5.61
C ALA A 21 22.30 5.21 -5.48
N ILE A 22 23.09 4.90 -6.51
CA ILE A 22 24.52 5.24 -6.58
C ILE A 22 24.71 6.77 -6.59
N GLU A 23 23.91 7.51 -7.35
CA GLU A 23 23.96 8.98 -7.38
C GLU A 23 23.64 9.58 -5.99
N ILE A 24 22.59 9.08 -5.32
CA ILE A 24 22.24 9.48 -3.96
C ILE A 24 23.38 9.19 -2.98
N ALA A 25 24.01 8.01 -3.08
CA ALA A 25 25.15 7.65 -2.24
C ALA A 25 26.36 8.57 -2.45
N ASN A 26 26.65 8.97 -3.70
CA ASN A 26 27.70 9.94 -4.01
C ASN A 26 27.43 11.32 -3.40
N LEU A 27 26.16 11.67 -3.20
CA LEU A 27 25.72 12.86 -2.47
C LEU A 27 25.67 12.65 -0.95
N ARG A 28 26.22 11.53 -0.45
CA ARG A 28 26.21 11.11 0.97
C ARG A 28 24.81 10.82 1.53
N GLY A 29 23.83 10.58 0.66
CA GLY A 29 22.52 10.07 1.05
C GLY A 29 22.53 8.55 1.25
N ARG A 30 21.47 8.03 1.88
CA ARG A 30 21.22 6.59 2.05
C ARG A 30 19.86 6.25 1.48
N VAL A 31 19.80 5.22 0.64
CA VAL A 31 18.54 4.66 0.14
C VAL A 31 18.09 3.55 1.08
N GLU A 32 16.97 3.76 1.77
CA GLU A 32 16.42 2.78 2.72
C GLU A 32 15.61 1.67 2.05
N ARG A 33 14.92 2.02 0.96
CA ARG A 33 13.97 1.16 0.25
C ARG A 33 13.85 1.63 -1.21
N VAL A 34 13.77 0.66 -2.10
CA VAL A 34 13.38 0.85 -3.51
C VAL A 34 12.11 0.04 -3.72
N LYS A 35 11.08 0.71 -4.24
CA LYS A 35 9.85 0.07 -4.72
C LYS A 35 9.74 0.30 -6.23
N ILE A 36 9.28 -0.70 -6.94
CA ILE A 36 8.84 -0.58 -8.33
C ILE A 36 7.40 -1.04 -8.36
N GLU A 37 6.52 -0.09 -8.64
CA GLU A 37 5.08 -0.31 -8.76
C GLU A 37 4.66 -0.23 -10.22
N ALA A 38 3.61 -0.98 -10.52
CA ALA A 38 2.89 -0.88 -11.77
C ALA A 38 1.44 -0.49 -11.52
N SER A 39 0.89 0.29 -12.45
CA SER A 39 -0.56 0.45 -12.55
C SER A 39 -1.23 -0.91 -12.73
N ILE A 40 -2.43 -1.04 -12.20
CA ILE A 40 -3.24 -2.27 -12.23
C ILE A 40 -3.53 -2.79 -13.65
N ASP A 41 -3.41 -1.93 -14.67
CA ASP A 41 -3.64 -2.26 -16.09
C ASP A 41 -2.36 -2.68 -16.83
N ASN A 42 -1.22 -2.79 -16.14
CA ASN A 42 0.01 -3.29 -16.71
C ASN A 42 -0.09 -4.81 -16.98
N SER A 43 0.42 -5.27 -18.12
CA SER A 43 0.37 -6.67 -18.54
C SER A 43 1.13 -7.65 -17.63
N GLU A 44 2.06 -7.16 -16.80
CA GLU A 44 2.78 -7.94 -15.80
C GLU A 44 1.99 -8.14 -14.49
N VAL A 45 0.80 -7.53 -14.36
CA VAL A 45 -0.07 -7.67 -13.18
C VAL A 45 -0.86 -8.97 -13.28
N PRO A 46 -0.75 -9.87 -12.29
CA PRO A 46 -1.43 -11.16 -12.32
C PRO A 46 -2.93 -10.96 -12.22
N THR A 47 -3.66 -11.55 -13.17
CA THR A 47 -5.13 -11.53 -13.12
C THR A 47 -5.64 -12.56 -12.12
N SER A 48 -4.94 -13.70 -11.98
CA SER A 48 -5.35 -14.83 -11.13
C SER A 48 -4.32 -15.18 -10.05
N THR A 49 -4.75 -15.90 -9.02
CA THR A 49 -3.89 -16.36 -7.91
C THR A 49 -2.83 -17.37 -8.35
N ILE A 50 -3.12 -18.14 -9.41
CA ILE A 50 -2.26 -19.21 -9.94
C ILE A 50 -0.89 -18.64 -10.39
N ASP A 51 -0.86 -17.37 -10.80
CA ASP A 51 0.33 -16.69 -11.32
C ASP A 51 1.26 -16.15 -10.21
N THR A 52 0.90 -16.31 -8.93
CA THR A 52 1.58 -15.58 -7.84
C THR A 52 2.68 -16.37 -7.12
N GLU A 53 2.78 -17.68 -7.36
CA GLU A 53 3.86 -18.51 -6.80
C GLU A 53 5.22 -18.23 -7.48
N GLU A 54 5.20 -17.74 -8.72
CA GLU A 54 6.40 -17.50 -9.53
C GLU A 54 7.24 -16.30 -9.02
N PHE A 55 6.65 -15.39 -8.25
CA PHE A 55 7.30 -14.16 -7.81
C PHE A 55 7.07 -13.86 -6.32
N PRO A 56 7.79 -14.54 -5.41
CA PRO A 56 7.68 -14.27 -3.98
C PRO A 56 8.05 -12.81 -3.68
N GLY A 57 7.17 -12.11 -2.95
CA GLY A 57 7.37 -10.72 -2.53
C GLY A 57 6.63 -9.67 -3.36
N ARG A 58 5.92 -10.06 -4.42
CA ARG A 58 4.98 -9.17 -5.12
C ARG A 58 3.61 -9.16 -4.44
N TYR A 59 2.93 -8.02 -4.50
CA TYR A 59 1.63 -7.83 -3.85
C TYR A 59 0.85 -6.68 -4.47
N PHE A 60 -0.46 -6.73 -4.33
CA PHE A 60 -1.31 -5.56 -4.55
C PHE A 60 -1.24 -4.65 -3.33
N GLU A 61 -1.12 -3.35 -3.56
CA GLU A 61 -1.19 -2.32 -2.53
C GLU A 61 -2.33 -1.36 -2.87
N HIS A 62 -3.17 -1.08 -1.88
CA HIS A 62 -4.25 -0.11 -2.02
C HIS A 62 -4.03 1.01 -1.01
N HIS A 63 -4.12 2.26 -1.45
CA HIS A 63 -4.13 3.43 -0.59
C HIS A 63 -5.51 4.06 -0.61
N VAL A 64 -6.18 4.10 0.55
CA VAL A 64 -7.49 4.73 0.69
C VAL A 64 -7.31 6.00 1.51
N ASN A 65 -7.51 7.16 0.88
CA ASN A 65 -7.47 8.46 1.57
C ASN A 65 -8.84 8.72 2.20
N VAL A 66 -8.89 8.94 3.51
CA VAL A 66 -10.12 9.23 4.25
C VAL A 66 -10.08 10.59 4.90
N LEU A 67 -11.25 11.23 4.99
CA LEU A 67 -11.46 12.47 5.71
C LEU A 67 -11.96 12.19 7.12
N LEU A 68 -11.30 12.78 8.11
CA LEU A 68 -11.59 12.62 9.52
C LEU A 68 -11.93 13.96 10.15
N GLY A 69 -13.03 14.00 10.89
CA GLY A 69 -13.41 15.13 11.72
C GLY A 69 -12.49 15.26 12.94
N SER A 70 -12.61 16.38 13.66
CA SER A 70 -11.82 16.66 14.86
C SER A 70 -12.02 15.65 15.99
N ASN A 71 -13.19 15.01 16.04
CA ASN A 71 -13.57 14.02 17.07
C ASN A 71 -13.70 12.60 16.49
N SER A 72 -13.11 12.33 15.31
CA SER A 72 -13.14 10.97 14.75
C SER A 72 -12.45 9.97 15.68
N ASP A 73 -13.11 8.83 15.89
CA ASP A 73 -12.59 7.73 16.67
C ASP A 73 -11.50 6.98 15.88
N LEU A 74 -10.24 7.28 16.20
CA LEU A 74 -9.09 6.67 15.54
C LEU A 74 -8.88 5.20 15.94
N ASP A 75 -9.32 4.81 17.13
CA ASP A 75 -9.20 3.43 17.60
C ASP A 75 -10.19 2.54 16.85
N PHE A 76 -11.43 3.01 16.68
CA PHE A 76 -12.41 2.36 15.82
C PHE A 76 -11.95 2.27 14.36
N LEU A 77 -11.38 3.35 13.80
CA LEU A 77 -10.84 3.31 12.44
C LEU A 77 -9.66 2.33 12.31
N THR A 78 -8.79 2.25 13.32
CA THR A 78 -7.68 1.30 13.35
C THR A 78 -8.18 -0.14 13.44
N PHE A 79 -9.24 -0.38 14.21
CA PHE A 79 -9.92 -1.67 14.28
C PHE A 79 -10.50 -2.06 12.91
N LEU A 80 -11.32 -1.20 12.29
CA LEU A 80 -11.87 -1.43 10.95
C LEU A 80 -10.78 -1.71 9.91
N ALA A 81 -9.70 -0.92 9.92
CA ALA A 81 -8.57 -1.13 9.03
C ALA A 81 -7.99 -2.53 9.23
N THR A 82 -7.70 -2.91 10.48
CA THR A 82 -7.09 -4.19 10.83
C THR A 82 -8.00 -5.37 10.49
N GLU A 83 -9.33 -5.21 10.61
CA GLU A 83 -10.29 -6.24 10.21
C GLU A 83 -10.24 -6.56 8.72
N ASN A 84 -9.80 -5.61 7.90
CA ASN A 84 -9.69 -5.73 6.45
C ASN A 84 -8.24 -5.85 5.96
N ASP A 85 -7.31 -6.35 6.77
CA ASP A 85 -5.88 -6.46 6.40
C ASP A 85 -5.26 -5.11 5.95
N ALA A 86 -5.79 -4.00 6.47
CA ALA A 86 -5.32 -2.64 6.20
C ALA A 86 -4.76 -1.99 7.47
N ARG A 87 -3.96 -0.94 7.27
CA ARG A 87 -3.34 -0.17 8.36
C ARG A 87 -3.60 1.32 8.21
N LEU A 88 -4.05 1.96 9.28
CA LEU A 88 -4.17 3.41 9.35
C LEU A 88 -2.79 4.04 9.52
N SER A 89 -2.46 5.01 8.67
CA SER A 89 -1.25 5.80 8.80
C SER A 89 -1.27 6.66 10.06
N GLN A 90 -0.18 6.58 10.84
CA GLN A 90 0.03 7.48 11.97
C GLN A 90 0.21 8.94 11.54
N ASN A 91 0.67 9.15 10.30
CA ASN A 91 0.87 10.49 9.75
C ASN A 91 -0.43 11.05 9.19
N ILE A 92 -0.70 12.31 9.52
CA ILE A 92 -1.74 13.10 8.86
C ILE A 92 -1.18 13.53 7.50
N ARG A 93 -1.88 13.15 6.42
CA ARG A 93 -1.52 13.54 5.05
C ARG A 93 -1.70 15.04 4.86
N ARG A 94 -2.83 15.57 5.34
CA ARG A 94 -3.18 16.99 5.22
C ARG A 94 -4.11 17.40 6.36
N ARG A 95 -3.87 18.59 6.93
CA ARG A 95 -4.86 19.27 7.78
C ARG A 95 -5.63 20.30 6.95
N ARG A 96 -6.94 20.36 7.14
CA ARG A 96 -7.82 21.31 6.46
C ARG A 96 -8.11 22.50 7.37
N ALA A 97 -8.52 23.62 6.76
CA ALA A 97 -8.78 24.87 7.47
C ALA A 97 -10.00 24.79 8.42
N ASP A 98 -10.91 23.86 8.16
CA ASP A 98 -12.11 23.57 8.97
C ASP A 98 -11.84 22.62 10.14
N GLY A 99 -10.56 22.29 10.41
CA GLY A 99 -10.16 21.40 11.51
C GLY A 99 -10.21 19.91 11.17
N GLN A 100 -10.66 19.54 9.96
CA GLN A 100 -10.63 18.15 9.50
C GLN A 100 -9.21 17.73 9.09
N SER A 101 -8.98 16.42 9.03
CA SER A 101 -7.69 15.84 8.63
C SER A 101 -7.85 14.69 7.66
N GLU A 102 -6.90 14.57 6.76
CA GLU A 102 -6.79 13.47 5.80
C GLU A 102 -5.78 12.46 6.30
N ARG A 103 -6.13 11.17 6.24
CA ARG A 103 -5.24 10.06 6.57
C ARG A 103 -5.38 8.95 5.54
N PHE A 104 -4.34 8.15 5.40
CA PHE A 104 -4.38 6.96 4.56
C PHE A 104 -4.63 5.69 5.36
N LEU A 105 -5.41 4.79 4.76
CA LEU A 105 -5.32 3.37 5.02
C LEU A 105 -4.48 2.72 3.92
N THR A 106 -3.60 1.79 4.29
CA THR A 106 -2.82 0.99 3.33
C THR A 106 -3.19 -0.49 3.51
N GLN A 107 -3.71 -1.11 2.46
CA GLN A 107 -4.05 -2.54 2.41
C GLN A 107 -3.07 -3.24 1.50
N ARG A 108 -2.56 -4.41 1.91
CA ARG A 108 -1.65 -5.21 1.09
C ARG A 108 -2.19 -6.61 0.90
N VAL A 109 -2.26 -7.05 -0.35
CA VAL A 109 -2.78 -8.37 -0.69
C VAL A 109 -1.69 -9.17 -1.39
N PHE A 110 -1.09 -10.09 -0.64
CA PHE A 110 -0.05 -11.01 -1.12
C PHE A 110 -0.67 -12.26 -1.73
N ARG A 111 0.05 -12.89 -2.68
CA ARG A 111 -0.26 -14.24 -3.20
C ARG A 111 -1.68 -14.41 -3.73
N ASN A 112 -2.25 -13.35 -4.28
CA ASN A 112 -3.59 -13.35 -4.87
C ASN A 112 -3.56 -12.57 -6.17
N GLY A 113 -4.46 -12.88 -7.11
CA GLY A 113 -4.62 -12.10 -8.34
C GLY A 113 -5.49 -10.85 -8.16
N ARG A 114 -5.53 -10.02 -9.20
CA ARG A 114 -6.28 -8.74 -9.24
C ARG A 114 -7.73 -8.88 -8.77
N TYR A 115 -8.41 -9.96 -9.14
CA TYR A 115 -9.82 -10.17 -8.74
C TYR A 115 -9.99 -10.22 -7.21
N ILE A 116 -9.19 -11.04 -6.53
CA ILE A 116 -9.29 -11.19 -5.06
C ILE A 116 -8.81 -9.93 -4.34
N ALA A 117 -7.74 -9.29 -4.84
CA ALA A 117 -7.27 -8.01 -4.32
C ALA A 117 -8.38 -6.96 -4.37
N ARG A 118 -9.08 -6.85 -5.50
CA ARG A 118 -10.21 -5.95 -5.68
C ARG A 118 -11.38 -6.29 -4.75
N THR A 119 -11.72 -7.57 -4.58
CA THR A 119 -12.76 -7.99 -3.62
C THR A 119 -12.42 -7.58 -2.20
N LYS A 120 -11.17 -7.74 -1.78
CA LYS A 120 -10.70 -7.29 -0.45
C LYS A 120 -10.75 -5.77 -0.29
N LEU A 121 -10.43 -5.02 -1.36
CA LEU A 121 -10.58 -3.57 -1.36
C LEU A 121 -12.04 -3.17 -1.22
N THR A 122 -12.95 -3.75 -2.02
CA THR A 122 -14.39 -3.48 -1.92
C THR A 122 -14.91 -3.72 -0.50
N GLY A 123 -14.53 -4.83 0.15
CA GLY A 123 -14.93 -5.09 1.54
C GLY A 123 -14.47 -4.02 2.54
N LEU A 124 -13.26 -3.48 2.37
CA LEU A 124 -12.78 -2.35 3.16
C LEU A 124 -13.62 -1.09 2.91
N LEU A 125 -13.88 -0.78 1.64
CA LEU A 125 -14.64 0.42 1.26
C LEU A 125 -16.09 0.37 1.77
N ASP A 126 -16.73 -0.80 1.70
CA ASP A 126 -18.09 -1.01 2.20
C ASP A 126 -18.15 -0.78 3.73
N GLN A 127 -17.18 -1.32 4.49
CA GLN A 127 -17.13 -1.10 5.94
C GLN A 127 -16.86 0.36 6.32
N LEU A 128 -16.03 1.08 5.55
CA LEU A 128 -15.82 2.51 5.75
C LEU A 128 -17.09 3.30 5.46
N ALA A 129 -17.83 2.94 4.40
CA ALA A 129 -19.08 3.57 4.03
C ALA A 129 -20.17 3.34 5.08
N ASP A 130 -20.32 2.11 5.58
CA ASP A 130 -21.26 1.75 6.66
C ASP A 130 -20.97 2.53 7.96
N ALA A 131 -19.69 2.81 8.21
CA ALA A 131 -19.22 3.65 9.31
C ALA A 131 -19.37 5.16 9.05
N ASN A 132 -19.94 5.58 7.91
CA ASN A 132 -20.04 6.98 7.46
C ASN A 132 -18.69 7.71 7.38
N ILE A 133 -17.61 6.98 7.06
CA ILE A 133 -16.28 7.56 6.85
C ILE A 133 -16.17 8.01 5.40
N GLN A 134 -15.92 9.30 5.20
CA GLN A 134 -15.78 9.85 3.86
C GLN A 134 -14.44 9.43 3.23
N ILE A 135 -14.53 8.73 2.11
CA ILE A 135 -13.39 8.41 1.24
C ILE A 135 -13.18 9.57 0.27
N LEU A 136 -11.93 10.02 0.15
CA LEU A 136 -11.52 11.13 -0.71
C LEU A 136 -10.88 10.64 -2.01
N ASP A 137 -10.11 9.57 -1.93
CA ASP A 137 -9.32 9.05 -3.04
C ASP A 137 -8.93 7.59 -2.80
N ILE A 138 -8.71 6.86 -3.88
CA ILE A 138 -8.29 5.46 -3.87
C ILE A 138 -7.22 5.27 -4.94
N GLU A 139 -6.05 4.78 -4.53
CA GLU A 139 -4.98 4.37 -5.44
C GLU A 139 -4.80 2.85 -5.35
N GLU A 140 -4.64 2.19 -6.51
CA GLU A 140 -4.41 0.76 -6.64
C GLU A 140 -3.14 0.51 -7.44
N GLU A 141 -2.21 -0.21 -6.84
CA GLU A 141 -0.91 -0.49 -7.45
C GLU A 141 -0.53 -1.95 -7.25
N TYR A 142 0.32 -2.44 -8.15
CA TYR A 142 0.95 -3.75 -8.00
C TYR A 142 2.44 -3.58 -7.81
N VAL A 143 2.95 -3.99 -6.65
CA VAL A 143 4.37 -3.89 -6.32
C VAL A 143 5.12 -5.05 -6.97
N LEU A 144 5.91 -4.73 -7.99
CA LEU A 144 6.72 -5.67 -8.77
C LEU A 144 8.05 -6.00 -8.10
N TYR A 145 8.58 -5.07 -7.30
CA TYR A 145 9.81 -5.22 -6.56
C TYR A 145 9.80 -4.33 -5.32
N ASP A 146 10.28 -4.87 -4.20
CA ASP A 146 10.52 -4.15 -2.96
C ASP A 146 11.84 -4.59 -2.34
N SER A 147 12.81 -3.68 -2.24
CA SER A 147 14.13 -4.02 -1.72
C SER A 147 14.16 -4.23 -0.20
N HIS A 148 13.13 -3.79 0.53
CA HIS A 148 13.16 -3.80 2.00
C HIS A 148 11.76 -3.89 2.63
N ILE A 149 11.02 -4.94 2.28
CA ILE A 149 9.67 -5.20 2.81
C ILE A 149 9.61 -5.31 4.34
N MET A 150 10.73 -5.68 4.99
CA MET A 150 10.84 -5.77 6.45
C MET A 150 10.74 -4.42 7.17
N LEU A 151 10.84 -3.29 6.46
CA LEU A 151 10.48 -1.99 7.05
C LEU A 151 9.00 -1.93 7.44
N ASP A 152 8.18 -2.83 6.90
CA ASP A 152 6.78 -3.02 7.27
C ASP A 152 6.58 -4.14 8.32
N SER A 153 7.64 -4.62 8.98
CA SER A 153 7.48 -5.57 10.09
C SER A 153 6.56 -5.00 11.18
N GLY A 154 5.66 -5.83 11.70
CA GLY A 154 4.54 -5.40 12.54
C GLY A 154 3.31 -4.89 11.79
N TRP A 155 3.39 -4.64 10.47
CA TRP A 155 2.22 -4.31 9.63
C TRP A 155 1.66 -5.56 8.94
N LEU A 156 2.53 -6.49 8.56
CA LEU A 156 2.25 -7.68 7.75
C LEU A 156 1.98 -8.97 8.56
N GLU A 157 2.01 -8.90 9.89
CA GLU A 157 1.82 -10.10 10.70
C GLU A 157 0.36 -10.57 10.65
N PRO A 158 0.10 -11.88 10.43
CA PRO A 158 -1.25 -12.43 10.51
C PRO A 158 -1.85 -12.11 11.87
N LYS A 159 -3.17 -11.87 11.90
CA LYS A 159 -3.92 -11.85 13.17
C LYS A 159 -3.52 -13.08 13.97
N GLY A 160 -2.95 -12.86 15.16
CA GLY A 160 -2.31 -13.90 15.94
C GLY A 160 -3.19 -15.13 16.03
N GLU A 161 -2.60 -16.31 15.79
CA GLU A 161 -3.19 -17.54 16.28
C GLU A 161 -3.45 -17.34 17.77
N MET A 162 -4.71 -17.32 18.17
CA MET A 162 -5.05 -17.54 19.56
C MET A 162 -4.49 -18.91 19.92
N LYS A 163 -3.36 -18.91 20.63
CA LYS A 163 -2.91 -20.10 21.33
C LYS A 163 -4.03 -20.45 22.31
N GLN A 164 -4.79 -21.50 21.97
CA GLN A 164 -5.66 -22.20 22.92
C GLN A 164 -4.79 -22.91 23.94
#